data_AF-A0AAN6S2I7-F1
#
_entry.id   AF-A0AAN6S2I7-F1
#
_cell.length_a   1.000
_cell.length_b   1.000
_cell.length_c   1.000
_cell.angle_alpha   90.00
_cell.angle_beta   90.00
_cell.angle_gamma   90.00
#
_symmetry.space_group_name_H-M   'P 1'
#
loop_
_entity.id
_entity.type
_entity.pdbx_description
1 polymer ?
#
loop_
_entity_poly.entity_id
_entity_poly.type
_entity_poly.pdbx_seq_one_letter_code
_entity_poly.pdbx_strand_id
1 'polypeptide(L)'
;MTDAGQSSSVADHLHAISEEWPDNDVDANSTEGARAAQRAEDALYDEFERQATERERQFRGPDKAYEISKELYEKAEKANGQLTEEERALLLSRGDVVGKALAHPDELTVDERYKVLQWSPPDELHAAIRKATGGALSTPEELYAMAHNGNFAHLSPEAKRILASKFWIDATTETHWPRLYWSDTPGNWQAAGLLYERAGMDVAYFSFASLSASSAPDPAPNQGPEDASGDPASSLSGTQLSMQAIMSMMPPPSLLFPGRISRSDPPPPRRQEDSDDEDGPPKKRTRASRDPAGNPAWPPSYPPELAEPSRLFWQDVVKAEFPDKQFEDVKPEVTQRWQALSEAEQAAYAARSEKLRGQAWDQVEEIDAQLGRGETARGKKRVDLPGFDEFMARQEQELEDRAARSRRGGRPRGPPRRETRHRDGQMAWPMHVNAGRFKPLGLFWDDQKAQHPGQELGDVWKVDDVPDEVRRRFEALGEEDRAAYEARSEKLRQEVWDEWEEYERRQARGEAVNRPQRQHP
;
A
#
# COMPACT_ATOMS: atom_id res chain seq x y z
N MET A 1 -48.08 36.48 18.93
CA MET A 1 -48.77 35.84 17.80
C MET A 1 -47.84 34.79 17.27
N THR A 2 -48.40 33.60 17.15
CA THR A 2 -47.79 32.27 17.03
C THR A 2 -47.09 32.07 15.70
N ASP A 3 -45.84 31.61 15.74
CA ASP A 3 -45.24 30.87 14.64
C ASP A 3 -44.45 29.69 15.21
N ALA A 4 -45.19 28.59 15.40
CA ALA A 4 -44.71 27.29 15.78
C ALA A 4 -45.20 26.34 14.69
N GLY A 5 -44.31 25.95 13.78
CA GLY A 5 -44.71 25.11 12.66
C GLY A 5 -43.61 24.89 11.64
N GLN A 6 -42.51 24.23 12.03
CA GLN A 6 -41.57 23.60 11.09
C GLN A 6 -40.61 22.64 11.84
N SER A 7 -41.16 21.64 12.51
CA SER A 7 -40.37 20.52 13.09
C SER A 7 -41.05 19.16 12.85
N SER A 8 -41.70 19.00 11.69
CA SER A 8 -42.45 17.80 11.30
C SER A 8 -42.10 17.36 9.88
N SER A 9 -40.81 17.16 9.57
CA SER A 9 -40.41 16.57 8.28
C SER A 9 -39.28 15.54 8.37
N VAL A 10 -38.69 15.31 9.54
CA VAL A 10 -37.66 14.26 9.71
C VAL A 10 -38.27 12.95 10.19
N ALA A 11 -39.36 13.00 10.98
CA ALA A 11 -40.04 11.79 11.47
C ALA A 11 -40.85 11.08 10.37
N ASP A 12 -41.39 11.81 9.39
CA ASP A 12 -42.21 11.23 8.32
C ASP A 12 -41.39 10.60 7.17
N HIS A 13 -40.06 10.78 7.14
CA HIS A 13 -39.19 10.13 6.15
C HIS A 13 -38.65 8.77 6.61
N LEU A 14 -38.68 8.47 7.91
CA LEU A 14 -38.24 7.17 8.44
C LEU A 14 -39.33 6.09 8.39
N HIS A 15 -40.58 6.44 8.05
CA HIS A 15 -41.71 5.50 8.01
C HIS A 15 -42.06 4.97 6.61
N ALA A 16 -41.40 5.41 5.54
CA ALA A 16 -41.79 5.08 4.16
C ALA A 16 -40.88 4.06 3.45
N ILE A 17 -39.82 3.58 4.10
CA ILE A 17 -38.97 2.51 3.55
C ILE A 17 -38.89 1.40 4.60
N SER A 18 -40.01 0.71 4.84
CA SER A 18 -39.89 -0.71 5.16
C SER A 18 -39.47 -1.39 3.86
N GLU A 19 -38.18 -1.26 3.53
CA GLU A 19 -37.55 -2.17 2.58
C GLU A 19 -37.83 -3.55 3.14
N GLU A 20 -38.71 -4.26 2.44
CA GLU A 20 -39.15 -5.60 2.76
C GLU A 20 -37.91 -6.49 2.60
N TRP A 21 -37.09 -6.54 3.65
CA TRP A 21 -36.00 -7.48 3.74
C TRP A 21 -36.62 -8.86 3.47
N PRO A 22 -36.13 -9.59 2.45
CA PRO A 22 -36.75 -10.85 2.07
C PRO A 22 -36.83 -11.75 3.30
N ASP A 23 -38.02 -12.28 3.59
CA ASP A 23 -38.24 -13.19 4.72
C ASP A 23 -37.22 -14.34 4.64
N ASN A 24 -36.32 -14.39 5.62
CA ASN A 24 -35.22 -15.35 5.68
C ASN A 24 -35.65 -16.75 6.15
N ASP A 25 -36.95 -17.00 6.27
CA ASP A 25 -37.51 -18.27 6.78
C ASP A 25 -37.53 -19.40 5.71
N VAL A 26 -36.92 -19.19 4.54
CA VAL A 26 -36.80 -20.21 3.49
C VAL A 26 -35.59 -21.12 3.77
N ASP A 27 -35.75 -22.44 3.66
CA ASP A 27 -34.64 -23.41 3.79
C ASP A 27 -33.48 -23.01 2.87
N ALA A 28 -32.34 -22.65 3.47
CA ALA A 28 -31.14 -22.17 2.79
C ALA A 28 -30.59 -23.19 1.78
N ASN A 29 -30.87 -24.49 1.95
CA ASN A 29 -30.42 -25.55 1.04
C ASN A 29 -31.35 -25.73 -0.17
N SER A 30 -32.51 -25.08 -0.18
CA SER A 30 -33.43 -25.12 -1.31
C SER A 30 -32.98 -24.14 -2.40
N THR A 31 -33.38 -24.42 -3.64
CA THR A 31 -33.16 -23.49 -4.77
C THR A 31 -33.84 -22.14 -4.54
N GLU A 32 -34.90 -22.10 -3.74
CA GLU A 32 -35.60 -20.88 -3.35
C GLU A 32 -34.82 -20.10 -2.29
N GLY A 33 -34.23 -20.80 -1.30
CA GLY A 33 -33.35 -20.22 -0.29
C GLY A 33 -32.09 -19.60 -0.90
N ALA A 34 -31.46 -20.28 -1.86
CA ALA A 34 -30.31 -19.71 -2.59
C ALA A 34 -30.67 -18.42 -3.35
N ARG A 35 -31.87 -18.33 -3.94
CA ARG A 35 -32.35 -17.11 -4.60
C ARG A 35 -32.74 -16.01 -3.60
N ALA A 36 -33.23 -16.38 -2.41
CA ALA A 36 -33.50 -15.43 -1.35
C ALA A 36 -32.19 -14.82 -0.81
N ALA A 37 -31.17 -15.65 -0.58
CA ALA A 37 -29.83 -15.21 -0.18
C ALA A 37 -29.20 -14.27 -1.21
N GLN A 38 -29.25 -14.61 -2.50
CA GLN A 38 -28.75 -13.71 -3.56
C GLN A 38 -29.49 -12.37 -3.57
N ARG A 39 -30.83 -12.36 -3.45
CA ARG A 39 -31.61 -11.11 -3.37
C ARG A 39 -31.26 -10.28 -2.13
N ALA A 40 -31.00 -10.92 -1.00
CA ALA A 40 -30.56 -10.24 0.22
C ALA A 40 -29.15 -9.64 0.06
N GLU A 41 -28.24 -10.36 -0.60
CA GLU A 41 -26.90 -9.85 -0.93
C GLU A 41 -26.97 -8.67 -1.91
N ASP A 42 -27.73 -8.81 -3.01
CA ASP A 42 -27.94 -7.73 -3.98
C ASP A 42 -28.56 -6.48 -3.29
N ALA A 43 -29.55 -6.66 -2.41
CA ALA A 43 -30.15 -5.57 -1.65
C ALA A 43 -29.16 -4.89 -0.67
N LEU A 44 -28.27 -5.67 -0.04
CA LEU A 44 -27.19 -5.13 0.79
C LEU A 44 -26.19 -4.29 -0.04
N TYR A 45 -25.83 -4.75 -1.24
CA TYR A 45 -24.97 -4.00 -2.14
C TYR A 45 -25.65 -2.71 -2.62
N ASP A 46 -26.91 -2.77 -3.04
CA ASP A 46 -27.69 -1.60 -3.46
C ASP A 46 -27.79 -0.56 -2.32
N GLU A 47 -28.03 -1.00 -1.09
CA GLU A 47 -28.07 -0.12 0.07
C GLU A 47 -26.70 0.51 0.37
N PHE A 48 -25.62 -0.27 0.24
CA PHE A 48 -24.27 0.24 0.40
C PHE A 48 -23.92 1.29 -0.67
N GLU A 49 -24.28 1.05 -1.94
CA GLU A 49 -24.10 2.02 -3.03
C GLU A 49 -24.93 3.29 -2.82
N ARG A 50 -26.18 3.15 -2.35
CA ARG A 50 -27.04 4.29 -2.01
C ARG A 50 -26.42 5.12 -0.89
N GLN A 51 -25.98 4.49 0.19
CA GLN A 51 -25.31 5.17 1.30
C GLN A 51 -24.00 5.82 0.86
N ALA A 52 -23.20 5.15 0.00
CA ALA A 52 -21.97 5.70 -0.55
C ALA A 52 -22.25 6.95 -1.40
N THR A 53 -23.27 6.91 -2.26
CA THR A 53 -23.69 8.05 -3.10
C THR A 53 -24.25 9.19 -2.27
N GLU A 54 -25.05 8.90 -1.25
CA GLU A 54 -25.60 9.91 -0.35
C GLU A 54 -24.48 10.58 0.46
N ARG A 55 -23.53 9.79 0.99
CA ARG A 55 -22.34 10.33 1.66
C ARG A 55 -21.49 11.15 0.71
N GLU A 56 -21.24 10.68 -0.50
CA GLU A 56 -20.52 11.45 -1.51
C GLU A 56 -21.21 12.80 -1.72
N ARG A 57 -22.54 12.85 -1.87
CA ARG A 57 -23.29 14.11 -1.98
C ARG A 57 -23.20 14.98 -0.74
N GLN A 58 -23.24 14.39 0.46
CA GLN A 58 -23.15 15.11 1.73
C GLN A 58 -21.78 15.75 1.93
N PHE A 59 -20.71 15.09 1.48
CA PHE A 59 -19.33 15.55 1.66
C PHE A 59 -18.70 16.14 0.41
N ARG A 60 -19.42 16.14 -0.71
CA ARG A 60 -19.04 16.87 -1.92
C ARG A 60 -18.88 18.33 -1.55
N GLY A 61 -17.72 18.91 -1.88
CA GLY A 61 -17.52 20.33 -1.71
C GLY A 61 -18.51 21.18 -2.53
N PRO A 62 -18.45 22.50 -2.39
CA PRO A 62 -19.36 23.41 -3.11
C PRO A 62 -19.26 23.18 -4.62
N ASP A 63 -20.40 23.22 -5.34
CA ASP A 63 -20.44 22.98 -6.80
C ASP A 63 -19.45 23.87 -7.56
N LYS A 64 -19.27 25.11 -7.10
CA LYS A 64 -18.31 26.07 -7.65
C LYS A 64 -16.86 25.56 -7.64
N ALA A 65 -16.49 24.65 -6.74
CA ALA A 65 -15.18 24.02 -6.74
C ALA A 65 -14.88 23.25 -8.04
N TYR A 66 -15.91 22.71 -8.69
CA TYR A 66 -15.78 21.93 -9.92
C TYR A 66 -15.86 22.79 -11.19
N GLU A 67 -16.29 24.05 -11.07
CA GLU A 67 -16.32 25.01 -12.18
C GLU A 67 -14.98 25.75 -12.35
N ILE A 68 -14.20 25.86 -11.27
CA ILE A 68 -12.89 26.51 -11.28
C ILE A 68 -11.87 25.57 -11.93
N SER A 69 -11.06 26.10 -12.86
CA SER A 69 -10.11 25.28 -13.60
C SER A 69 -9.00 24.73 -12.70
N LYS A 70 -8.52 23.53 -13.04
CA LYS A 70 -7.44 22.87 -12.29
C LYS A 70 -6.15 23.69 -12.32
N GLU A 71 -5.87 24.35 -13.44
CA GLU A 71 -4.68 25.20 -13.63
C GLU A 71 -4.68 26.38 -12.66
N LEU A 72 -5.85 26.94 -12.36
CA LEU A 72 -5.94 28.02 -11.38
C LEU A 72 -5.65 27.52 -9.97
N TYR A 73 -6.10 26.31 -9.60
CA TYR A 73 -5.73 25.70 -8.33
C TYR A 73 -4.22 25.44 -8.23
N GLU A 74 -3.61 24.88 -9.27
CA GLU A 74 -2.16 24.64 -9.30
C GLU A 74 -1.35 25.96 -9.27
N LYS A 75 -1.85 27.02 -9.92
CA LYS A 75 -1.26 28.36 -9.85
C LYS A 75 -1.38 28.95 -8.45
N ALA A 76 -2.53 28.79 -7.80
CA ALA A 76 -2.75 29.29 -6.45
C ALA A 76 -1.85 28.61 -5.41
N GLU A 77 -1.54 27.32 -5.59
CA GLU A 77 -0.57 26.58 -4.77
C GLU A 77 0.86 27.09 -5.01
N LYS A 78 1.35 27.05 -6.26
CA LYS A 78 2.77 27.26 -6.59
C LYS A 78 3.18 28.74 -6.70
N ALA A 79 2.23 29.61 -7.02
CA ALA A 79 2.49 31.00 -7.38
C ALA A 79 1.39 31.93 -6.83
N ASN A 80 0.96 31.73 -5.59
CA ASN A 80 -0.12 32.48 -4.95
C ASN A 80 0.03 34.02 -5.06
N GLY A 81 1.26 34.53 -4.95
CA GLY A 81 1.56 35.96 -5.07
C GLY A 81 1.38 36.54 -6.49
N GLN A 82 1.24 35.68 -7.51
CA GLN A 82 1.04 36.06 -8.92
C GLN A 82 -0.43 35.94 -9.37
N LEU A 83 -1.35 35.65 -8.45
CA LEU A 83 -2.78 35.64 -8.75
C LEU A 83 -3.29 37.06 -9.00
N THR A 84 -4.04 37.25 -10.09
CA THR A 84 -4.74 38.51 -10.37
C THR A 84 -5.97 38.67 -9.45
N GLU A 85 -6.56 39.85 -9.41
CA GLU A 85 -7.75 40.10 -8.58
C GLU A 85 -8.96 39.28 -9.08
N GLU A 86 -9.10 39.11 -10.39
CA GLU A 86 -10.15 38.29 -10.98
C GLU A 86 -9.99 36.81 -10.63
N GLU A 87 -8.75 36.33 -10.62
CA GLU A 87 -8.41 34.96 -10.20
C GLU A 87 -8.71 34.74 -8.71
N ARG A 88 -8.37 35.71 -7.84
CA ARG A 88 -8.72 35.67 -6.41
C ARG A 88 -10.24 35.71 -6.21
N ALA A 89 -10.94 36.59 -6.90
CA ALA A 89 -12.40 36.67 -6.86
C ALA A 89 -13.06 35.36 -7.31
N LEU A 90 -12.51 34.70 -8.34
CA LEU A 90 -12.98 33.41 -8.81
C LEU A 90 -12.75 32.30 -7.75
N LEU A 91 -11.58 32.25 -7.11
CA LEU A 91 -11.31 31.33 -6.00
C LEU A 91 -12.23 31.58 -4.80
N LEU A 92 -12.49 32.85 -4.46
CA LEU A 92 -13.44 33.24 -3.41
C LEU A 92 -14.89 32.89 -3.76
N SER A 93 -15.26 32.91 -5.04
CA SER A 93 -16.61 32.54 -5.51
C SER A 93 -16.99 31.09 -5.18
N ARG A 94 -16.00 30.26 -4.84
CA ARG A 94 -16.19 28.92 -4.29
C ARG A 94 -17.01 28.91 -3.00
N GLY A 95 -16.90 29.97 -2.18
CA GLY A 95 -17.76 30.19 -1.01
C GLY A 95 -17.41 29.39 0.24
N ASP A 96 -16.26 28.74 0.29
CA ASP A 96 -15.77 27.98 1.45
C ASP A 96 -14.38 28.46 1.92
N VAL A 97 -13.92 27.89 3.05
CA VAL A 97 -12.61 28.22 3.63
C VAL A 97 -11.43 27.80 2.74
N VAL A 98 -11.63 26.83 1.85
CA VAL A 98 -10.61 26.39 0.89
C VAL A 98 -10.41 27.45 -0.20
N GLY A 99 -11.50 27.99 -0.76
CA GLY A 99 -11.45 29.12 -1.68
C GLY A 99 -10.76 30.33 -1.07
N LYS A 100 -11.09 30.65 0.19
CA LYS A 100 -10.39 31.69 0.96
C LYS A 100 -8.90 31.38 1.16
N ALA A 101 -8.54 30.14 1.48
CA ALA A 101 -7.14 29.75 1.67
C ALA A 101 -6.30 29.86 0.39
N LEU A 102 -6.88 29.52 -0.75
CA LEU A 102 -6.24 29.64 -2.07
C LEU A 102 -6.16 31.10 -2.51
N ALA A 103 -7.14 31.93 -2.18
CA ALA A 103 -7.15 33.34 -2.58
C ALA A 103 -6.33 34.23 -1.63
N HIS A 104 -6.42 34.05 -0.32
CA HIS A 104 -5.85 34.91 0.72
C HIS A 104 -5.37 34.07 1.92
N PRO A 105 -4.31 33.25 1.76
CA PRO A 105 -3.82 32.37 2.82
C PRO A 105 -3.42 33.10 4.12
N ASP A 106 -2.98 34.37 4.02
CA ASP A 106 -2.58 35.19 5.16
C ASP A 106 -3.77 35.76 5.97
N GLU A 107 -4.99 35.71 5.42
CA GLU A 107 -6.21 36.24 6.04
C GLU A 107 -7.03 35.15 6.77
N LEU A 108 -6.50 33.92 6.82
CA LEU A 108 -7.13 32.81 7.54
C LEU A 108 -6.98 32.98 9.04
N THR A 109 -8.07 32.75 9.77
CA THR A 109 -8.04 32.50 11.21
C THR A 109 -7.38 31.15 11.50
N VAL A 110 -6.97 30.93 12.75
CA VAL A 110 -6.39 29.65 13.19
C VAL A 110 -7.37 28.49 12.97
N ASP A 111 -8.65 28.69 13.30
CA ASP A 111 -9.69 27.68 13.08
C ASP A 111 -9.90 27.35 11.60
N GLU A 112 -9.95 28.37 10.74
CA GLU A 112 -10.07 28.16 9.28
C GLU A 112 -8.86 27.40 8.74
N ARG A 113 -7.65 27.76 9.18
CA ARG A 113 -6.42 27.07 8.80
C ARG A 113 -6.45 25.59 9.21
N TYR A 114 -6.92 25.27 10.42
CA TYR A 114 -6.99 23.89 10.90
C TYR A 114 -8.04 23.08 10.14
N LYS A 115 -9.18 23.70 9.78
CA LYS A 115 -10.18 23.09 8.90
C LYS A 115 -9.61 22.73 7.53
N VAL A 116 -8.84 23.62 6.90
CA VAL A 116 -8.23 23.34 5.58
C VAL A 116 -7.13 22.28 5.69
N LEU A 117 -6.36 22.25 6.79
CA LEU A 117 -5.33 21.23 7.01
C LEU A 117 -5.88 19.89 7.50
N GLN A 118 -7.20 19.80 7.76
CA GLN A 118 -7.88 18.69 8.43
C GLN A 118 -7.24 18.31 9.77
N TRP A 119 -6.78 19.30 10.53
CA TRP A 119 -6.28 19.09 11.88
C TRP A 119 -7.44 19.05 12.87
N SER A 120 -7.21 18.43 14.03
CA SER A 120 -8.18 18.50 15.14
C SER A 120 -8.38 19.96 15.57
N PRO A 121 -9.52 20.33 16.19
CA PRO A 121 -9.77 21.69 16.66
C PRO A 121 -8.58 22.28 17.45
N PRO A 122 -8.26 23.59 17.31
CA PRO A 122 -7.03 24.15 17.85
C PRO A 122 -6.80 23.91 19.33
N ASP A 123 -7.83 24.12 20.15
CA ASP A 123 -7.75 23.96 21.60
C ASP A 123 -7.44 22.50 22.00
N GLU A 124 -8.09 21.55 21.32
CA GLU A 124 -7.90 20.11 21.54
C GLU A 124 -6.49 19.69 21.11
N LEU A 125 -6.07 20.09 19.91
CA LEU A 125 -4.76 19.77 19.36
C LEU A 125 -3.63 20.32 20.23
N HIS A 126 -3.74 21.59 20.64
CA HIS A 126 -2.74 22.21 21.51
C HIS A 126 -2.72 21.55 22.89
N ALA A 127 -3.88 21.19 23.44
CA ALA A 127 -3.95 20.47 24.71
C ALA A 127 -3.30 19.09 24.62
N ALA A 128 -3.52 18.35 23.53
CA ALA A 128 -2.89 17.05 23.31
C ALA A 128 -1.39 17.18 23.11
N ILE A 129 -0.91 18.17 22.36
CA ILE A 129 0.53 18.42 22.17
C ILE A 129 1.18 18.76 23.52
N ARG A 130 0.62 19.72 24.28
CA ARG A 130 1.13 20.06 25.62
C ARG A 130 1.18 18.83 26.52
N LYS A 131 0.12 18.02 26.54
CA LYS A 131 0.08 16.79 27.33
C LYS A 131 1.17 15.80 26.89
N ALA A 132 1.31 15.56 25.58
CA ALA A 132 2.25 14.62 25.01
C ALA A 132 3.72 15.03 25.21
N THR A 133 4.00 16.33 25.31
CA THR A 133 5.35 16.88 25.45
C THR A 133 5.66 17.41 26.85
N GLY A 134 4.80 17.15 27.85
CA GLY A 134 4.99 17.67 29.21
C GLY A 134 5.00 19.21 29.29
N GLY A 135 4.30 19.87 28.37
CA GLY A 135 4.21 21.33 28.26
C GLY A 135 5.37 22.00 27.53
N ALA A 136 6.38 21.25 27.07
CA ALA A 136 7.54 21.81 26.36
C ALA A 136 7.19 22.44 25.01
N LEU A 137 6.18 21.89 24.31
CA LEU A 137 5.66 22.38 23.05
C LEU A 137 4.15 22.62 23.20
N SER A 138 3.62 23.49 22.37
CA SER A 138 2.22 23.91 22.41
C SER A 138 1.54 23.89 21.05
N THR A 139 2.29 24.01 19.95
CA THR A 139 1.75 24.10 18.59
C THR A 139 2.17 22.93 17.69
N PRO A 140 1.40 22.62 16.63
CA PRO A 140 1.79 21.64 15.61
C PRO A 140 3.12 21.96 14.93
N GLU A 141 3.39 23.23 14.67
CA GLU A 141 4.63 23.74 14.08
C GLU A 141 5.85 23.43 14.95
N GLU A 142 5.74 23.68 16.25
CA GLU A 142 6.79 23.38 17.23
C GLU A 142 7.06 21.87 17.31
N LEU A 143 6.00 21.06 17.37
CA LEU A 143 6.12 19.60 17.40
C LEU A 143 6.76 19.07 16.11
N TYR A 144 6.31 19.56 14.95
CA TYR A 144 6.89 19.20 13.65
C TYR A 144 8.36 19.61 13.57
N ALA A 145 8.71 20.84 13.90
CA ALA A 145 10.07 21.33 13.82
C ALA A 145 11.01 20.54 14.73
N MET A 146 10.57 20.20 15.95
CA MET A 146 11.33 19.34 16.85
C MET A 146 11.57 17.96 16.24
N ALA A 147 10.51 17.35 15.69
CA ALA A 147 10.56 16.06 15.04
C ALA A 147 11.50 16.02 13.83
N HIS A 148 11.36 17.01 12.95
CA HIS A 148 12.07 17.15 11.69
C HIS A 148 13.56 17.43 11.88
N ASN A 149 13.94 18.17 12.93
CA ASN A 149 15.34 18.45 13.28
C ASN A 149 16.09 17.27 13.92
N GLY A 150 15.69 16.03 13.58
CA GLY A 150 16.35 14.80 14.02
C GLY A 150 15.92 14.26 15.39
N ASN A 151 15.03 14.94 16.11
CA ASN A 151 14.61 14.52 17.45
C ASN A 151 13.38 13.61 17.45
N PHE A 152 12.92 13.11 16.29
CA PHE A 152 11.78 12.21 16.22
C PHE A 152 11.92 11.01 17.17
N ALA A 153 13.11 10.42 17.28
CA ALA A 153 13.38 9.30 18.18
C ALA A 153 13.12 9.63 19.66
N HIS A 154 13.40 10.87 20.06
CA HIS A 154 13.27 11.37 21.44
C HIS A 154 11.86 11.85 21.79
N LEU A 155 10.95 11.93 20.82
CA LEU A 155 9.55 12.23 21.10
C LEU A 155 8.90 11.11 21.91
N SER A 156 8.00 11.50 22.80
CA SER A 156 7.14 10.55 23.51
C SER A 156 6.30 9.74 22.51
N PRO A 157 5.87 8.50 22.87
CA PRO A 157 5.00 7.71 22.01
C PRO A 157 3.72 8.46 21.60
N GLU A 158 3.15 9.26 22.51
CA GLU A 158 1.96 10.07 22.24
C GLU A 158 2.24 11.15 21.19
N ALA A 159 3.36 11.87 21.31
CA ALA A 159 3.76 12.89 20.35
C ALA A 159 4.05 12.29 18.96
N LYS A 160 4.66 11.09 18.91
CA LYS A 160 4.84 10.33 17.66
C LYS A 160 3.49 9.95 17.06
N ARG A 161 2.51 9.52 17.85
CA ARG A 161 1.15 9.19 17.38
C ARG A 161 0.43 10.40 16.82
N ILE A 162 0.54 11.57 17.46
CA ILE A 162 -0.02 12.84 16.96
C ILE A 162 0.59 13.20 15.59
N LEU A 163 1.89 13.04 15.41
CA LEU A 163 2.53 13.27 14.10
C LEU A 163 2.12 12.21 13.06
N ALA A 164 2.14 10.93 13.43
CA ALA A 164 1.78 9.81 12.56
C ALA A 164 0.34 9.90 12.04
N SER A 165 -0.57 10.45 12.85
CA SER A 165 -1.97 10.69 12.50
C SER A 165 -2.22 11.99 11.71
N LYS A 166 -1.16 12.75 11.39
CA LYS A 166 -1.23 14.08 10.76
C LYS A 166 -2.01 15.10 11.61
N PHE A 167 -1.73 15.13 12.92
CA PHE A 167 -2.36 16.00 13.91
C PHE A 167 -3.85 15.73 14.17
N TRP A 168 -4.23 14.46 14.06
CA TRP A 168 -5.58 14.00 14.33
C TRP A 168 -5.62 13.20 15.64
N ILE A 169 -6.32 13.72 16.66
CA ILE A 169 -6.29 13.15 18.01
C ILE A 169 -7.29 12.00 18.15
N ASP A 170 -8.45 12.09 17.49
CA ASP A 170 -9.54 11.13 17.64
C ASP A 170 -9.94 10.56 16.27
N ALA A 171 -9.24 9.49 15.89
CA ALA A 171 -9.50 8.72 14.67
C ALA A 171 -10.61 7.69 14.86
N THR A 172 -11.64 7.98 15.67
CA THR A 172 -12.82 7.14 15.75
C THR A 172 -13.58 7.15 14.41
N THR A 173 -14.21 6.02 14.09
CA THR A 173 -14.68 5.66 12.74
C THR A 173 -15.71 6.59 12.11
N GLU A 174 -16.39 7.44 12.89
CA GLU A 174 -17.43 8.34 12.38
C GLU A 174 -16.87 9.64 11.77
N THR A 175 -15.70 10.11 12.22
CA THR A 175 -15.07 11.34 11.72
C THR A 175 -14.11 11.09 10.54
N HIS A 176 -13.95 9.84 10.09
CA HIS A 176 -13.09 9.47 8.96
C HIS A 176 -13.71 9.79 7.59
N TRP A 177 -15.04 9.80 7.49
CA TRP A 177 -15.75 9.97 6.21
C TRP A 177 -15.56 11.36 5.58
N PRO A 178 -15.69 12.49 6.31
CA PRO A 178 -15.41 13.81 5.75
C PRO A 178 -14.04 13.90 5.08
N ARG A 179 -13.04 13.20 5.64
CA ARG A 179 -11.67 13.20 5.12
C ARG A 179 -11.52 12.48 3.78
N LEU A 180 -12.18 11.34 3.60
CA LEU A 180 -12.12 10.56 2.37
C LEU A 180 -12.62 11.39 1.17
N TYR A 181 -13.75 12.05 1.34
CA TYR A 181 -14.36 12.86 0.27
C TYR A 181 -13.76 14.27 0.18
N TRP A 182 -13.16 14.79 1.25
CA TRP A 182 -12.48 16.08 1.19
C TRP A 182 -11.34 16.05 0.17
N SER A 183 -10.60 14.95 0.04
CA SER A 183 -9.54 14.84 -0.98
C SER A 183 -10.05 14.85 -2.42
N ASP A 184 -11.32 14.50 -2.64
CA ASP A 184 -11.91 14.38 -3.98
C ASP A 184 -12.46 15.72 -4.50
N THR A 185 -12.61 16.71 -3.62
CA THR A 185 -13.02 18.05 -4.02
C THR A 185 -11.81 18.80 -4.62
N PRO A 186 -11.89 19.27 -5.88
CA PRO A 186 -10.80 20.00 -6.53
C PRO A 186 -10.28 21.16 -5.67
N GLY A 187 -8.98 21.47 -5.69
CA GLY A 187 -8.43 22.61 -4.94
C GLY A 187 -8.14 22.36 -3.45
N ASN A 188 -8.74 21.35 -2.83
CA ASN A 188 -8.51 21.03 -1.41
C ASN A 188 -7.04 20.68 -1.14
N TRP A 189 -6.47 19.79 -1.95
CA TRP A 189 -5.05 19.42 -1.86
C TRP A 189 -4.11 20.60 -2.08
N GLN A 190 -4.40 21.46 -3.05
CA GLN A 190 -3.63 22.65 -3.36
C GLN A 190 -3.64 23.63 -2.19
N ALA A 191 -4.80 23.79 -1.53
CA ALA A 191 -4.93 24.66 -0.37
C ALA A 191 -4.15 24.10 0.83
N ALA A 192 -4.27 22.80 1.12
CA ALA A 192 -3.49 22.18 2.18
C ALA A 192 -1.98 22.23 1.88
N GLY A 193 -1.56 21.92 0.65
CA GLY A 193 -0.17 22.00 0.21
C GLY A 193 0.42 23.39 0.43
N LEU A 194 -0.28 24.43 -0.03
CA LEU A 194 0.07 25.83 0.20
C LEU A 194 0.22 26.17 1.70
N LEU A 195 -0.70 25.70 2.54
CA LEU A 195 -0.67 25.97 3.98
C LEU A 195 0.40 25.16 4.71
N TYR A 196 0.70 23.93 4.30
CA TYR A 196 1.82 23.13 4.84
C TYR A 196 3.16 23.78 4.48
N GLU A 197 3.35 24.20 3.23
CA GLU A 197 4.56 24.88 2.78
C GLU A 197 4.79 26.18 3.58
N ARG A 198 3.74 26.99 3.73
CA ARG A 198 3.79 28.22 4.54
C ARG A 198 4.06 27.97 6.03
N ALA A 199 3.67 26.81 6.54
CA ALA A 199 3.99 26.37 7.90
C ALA A 199 5.42 25.84 8.05
N GLY A 200 6.19 25.74 6.95
CA GLY A 200 7.50 25.09 6.95
C GLY A 200 7.43 23.58 7.14
N MET A 201 6.29 22.96 6.79
CA MET A 201 6.04 21.54 6.95
C MET A 201 6.11 20.80 5.61
N ASP A 202 6.85 19.69 5.58
CA ASP A 202 6.88 18.76 4.46
C ASP A 202 5.82 17.68 4.66
N VAL A 203 4.86 17.62 3.74
CA VAL A 203 3.77 16.62 3.77
C VAL A 203 4.31 15.19 3.72
N ALA A 204 5.46 14.96 3.05
CA ALA A 204 6.08 13.64 2.96
C ALA A 204 6.58 13.13 4.32
N TYR A 205 6.95 14.05 5.23
CA TYR A 205 7.42 13.70 6.57
C TYR A 205 6.37 12.94 7.38
N PHE A 206 5.08 13.24 7.20
CA PHE A 206 4.02 12.52 7.92
C PHE A 206 3.95 11.04 7.55
N SER A 207 4.25 10.68 6.30
CA SER A 207 4.32 9.29 5.88
C SER A 207 5.48 8.56 6.59
N PHE A 208 6.63 9.24 6.73
CA PHE A 208 7.75 8.72 7.53
C PHE A 208 7.36 8.54 9.00
N ALA A 209 6.70 9.54 9.61
CA ALA A 209 6.25 9.47 11.00
C ALA A 209 5.27 8.31 11.22
N SER A 210 4.34 8.11 10.28
CA SER A 210 3.39 7.00 10.29
C SER A 210 4.07 5.64 10.24
N LEU A 211 5.00 5.44 9.28
CA LEU A 211 5.77 4.19 9.18
C LEU A 211 6.61 3.92 10.43
N SER A 212 7.22 4.97 10.98
CA SER A 212 8.06 4.86 12.18
C SER A 212 7.25 4.56 13.44
N ALA A 213 6.04 5.12 13.57
CA ALA A 213 5.15 4.84 14.70
C ALA A 213 4.61 3.40 14.65
N SER A 214 4.25 2.89 13.47
CA SER A 214 3.79 1.50 13.30
C SER A 214 4.86 0.43 13.56
N SER A 215 6.13 0.83 13.53
CA SER A 215 7.27 -0.07 13.80
C SER A 215 7.63 -0.15 15.30
N ALA A 216 7.09 0.76 16.12
CA ALA A 216 7.33 0.71 17.56
C ALA A 216 6.46 -0.41 18.18
N PRO A 217 7.03 -1.33 18.97
CA PRO A 217 6.23 -2.31 19.69
C PRO A 217 5.27 -1.54 20.60
N ASP A 218 3.98 -1.87 20.52
CA ASP A 218 2.98 -1.28 21.41
C ASP A 218 3.47 -1.44 22.85
N PRO A 219 3.53 -0.35 23.65
CA PRO A 219 3.85 -0.48 25.05
C PRO A 219 2.81 -1.41 25.66
N ALA A 220 3.27 -2.54 26.20
CA ALA A 220 2.40 -3.56 26.78
C ALA A 220 1.38 -2.86 27.70
N PRO A 221 0.08 -3.11 27.54
CA PRO A 221 -0.97 -2.26 28.10
C PRO A 221 -1.12 -2.35 29.65
N ASN A 222 -0.09 -2.74 30.39
CA ASN A 222 -0.20 -2.98 31.83
C ASN A 222 1.12 -2.93 32.60
N GLN A 223 1.92 -1.87 32.47
CA GLN A 223 2.92 -1.53 33.50
C GLN A 223 2.46 -0.27 34.22
N GLY A 224 1.85 -0.47 35.39
CA GLY A 224 1.52 0.61 36.32
C GLY A 224 2.79 1.32 36.81
N PRO A 225 2.63 2.49 37.44
CA PRO A 225 3.76 3.26 37.95
C PRO A 225 4.27 2.63 39.25
N GLU A 226 5.12 1.61 39.16
CA GLU A 226 5.86 1.10 40.31
C GLU A 226 7.34 1.49 40.23
N ASP A 227 7.73 2.36 41.16
CA ASP A 227 9.05 2.54 41.78
C ASP A 227 10.31 2.54 40.88
N ALA A 228 10.63 3.74 40.39
CA ALA A 228 11.94 4.06 39.86
C ALA A 228 12.99 4.19 40.98
N SER A 229 13.59 3.08 41.39
CA SER A 229 14.93 3.06 42.00
C SER A 229 15.73 1.87 41.45
N GLY A 230 16.50 2.11 40.39
CA GLY A 230 17.42 1.14 39.81
C GLY A 230 18.33 1.80 38.76
N ASP A 231 19.64 1.64 38.95
CA ASP A 231 20.76 2.31 38.28
C ASP A 231 20.78 2.24 36.73
N PRO A 232 21.43 3.21 36.04
CA PRO A 232 21.54 3.24 34.60
C PRO A 232 22.70 2.37 34.11
N ALA A 233 22.40 1.32 33.35
CA ALA A 233 23.42 0.62 32.58
C ALA A 233 22.94 0.30 31.15
N SER A 234 23.84 0.61 30.21
CA SER A 234 23.92 0.08 28.84
C SER A 234 23.05 0.75 27.78
N SER A 235 23.60 1.83 27.23
CA SER A 235 23.32 2.37 25.89
C SER A 235 23.55 1.30 24.81
N LEU A 236 22.46 0.73 24.28
CA LEU A 236 22.46 -0.10 23.07
C LEU A 236 22.18 0.76 21.83
N SER A 237 23.19 0.90 20.99
CA SER A 237 23.12 1.49 19.65
C SER A 237 22.42 0.52 18.69
N GLY A 238 21.09 0.55 18.64
CA GLY A 238 20.30 -0.07 17.57
C GLY A 238 20.45 0.73 16.27
N THR A 239 20.65 0.02 15.16
CA THR A 239 20.84 0.60 13.82
C THR A 239 19.55 1.29 13.35
N GLN A 240 19.39 2.58 13.66
CA GLN A 240 18.34 3.41 13.07
C GLN A 240 18.66 3.69 11.60
N LEU A 241 17.71 3.37 10.72
CA LEU A 241 17.71 3.86 9.35
C LEU A 241 17.66 5.38 9.37
N SER A 242 18.65 6.05 8.77
CA SER A 242 18.66 7.51 8.70
C SER A 242 17.49 8.00 7.84
N MET A 243 16.97 9.19 8.17
CA MET A 243 15.95 9.87 7.37
C MET A 243 16.32 9.94 5.89
N GLN A 244 17.60 10.14 5.58
CA GLN A 244 18.13 10.15 4.22
C GLN A 244 18.00 8.79 3.50
N ALA A 245 18.20 7.68 4.22
CA ALA A 245 18.05 6.33 3.67
C ALA A 245 16.58 6.03 3.36
N ILE A 246 15.65 6.39 4.24
CA ILE A 246 14.22 6.16 4.03
C ILE A 246 13.65 7.09 2.95
N MET A 247 14.00 8.38 2.97
CA MET A 247 13.55 9.33 1.94
C MET A 247 14.09 8.97 0.54
N SER A 248 15.27 8.36 0.44
CA SER A 248 15.81 7.86 -0.84
C SER A 248 15.06 6.64 -1.40
N MET A 249 14.21 6.00 -0.58
CA MET A 249 13.38 4.86 -0.96
C MET A 249 11.93 5.26 -1.28
N MET A 250 11.55 6.52 -1.06
CA MET A 250 10.21 7.03 -1.37
C MET A 250 10.17 7.65 -2.77
N PRO A 251 9.07 7.49 -3.53
CA PRO A 251 8.91 8.17 -4.81
C PRO A 251 8.85 9.70 -4.60
N PRO A 252 9.29 10.51 -5.60
CA PRO A 252 9.18 11.97 -5.52
C PRO A 252 7.71 12.40 -5.31
N PRO A 253 7.44 13.55 -4.65
CA PRO A 253 6.10 13.98 -4.25
C PRO A 253 5.09 14.05 -5.39
N SER A 254 5.55 14.28 -6.62
CA SER A 254 4.74 14.31 -7.84
C SER A 254 4.21 12.95 -8.29
N LEU A 255 4.69 11.83 -7.74
CA LEU A 255 4.30 10.47 -8.11
C LEU A 255 3.43 9.74 -7.07
N LEU A 256 3.18 10.36 -5.91
CA LEU A 256 2.24 9.81 -4.92
C LEU A 256 0.77 10.02 -5.32
N PHE A 257 0.51 10.74 -6.42
CA PHE A 257 -0.84 11.08 -6.90
C PHE A 257 -0.91 11.08 -8.43
N PRO A 258 -1.31 9.98 -9.10
CA PRO A 258 -1.34 9.92 -10.55
C PRO A 258 -2.56 10.68 -11.12
N GLY A 259 -2.32 11.91 -11.58
CA GLY A 259 -3.20 12.59 -12.53
C GLY A 259 -2.91 12.14 -13.96
N ARG A 260 -3.95 11.76 -14.70
CA ARG A 260 -3.93 11.35 -16.11
C ARG A 260 -3.18 12.37 -16.98
N ILE A 261 -2.04 11.98 -17.57
CA ILE A 261 -1.24 12.85 -18.45
C ILE A 261 -1.89 12.90 -19.84
N SER A 262 -2.34 14.09 -20.24
CA SER A 262 -2.68 14.41 -21.64
C SER A 262 -1.49 15.12 -22.29
N ARG A 263 -1.07 14.66 -23.46
CA ARG A 263 0.08 15.19 -24.23
C ARG A 263 -0.31 16.42 -25.04
N SER A 264 0.43 17.52 -24.91
CA SER A 264 0.58 18.51 -25.99
C SER A 264 1.85 19.37 -25.85
N ASP A 265 2.64 19.32 -26.91
CA ASP A 265 3.64 20.22 -27.52
C ASP A 265 5.01 20.57 -26.89
N PRO A 266 6.09 20.60 -27.74
CA PRO A 266 7.48 20.78 -27.31
C PRO A 266 7.96 22.25 -27.32
N PRO A 267 9.00 22.60 -26.51
CA PRO A 267 9.63 23.93 -26.53
C PRO A 267 10.76 24.05 -27.59
N PRO A 268 11.11 25.28 -28.01
CA PRO A 268 12.13 25.54 -29.05
C PRO A 268 13.58 25.54 -28.50
N PRO A 269 14.61 25.41 -29.38
CA PRO A 269 15.99 25.15 -28.96
C PRO A 269 16.74 26.43 -28.53
N ARG A 270 17.60 26.31 -27.52
CA ARG A 270 18.59 27.34 -27.14
C ARG A 270 20.02 26.83 -27.29
N ARG A 271 20.88 27.77 -27.72
CA ARG A 271 22.30 27.67 -28.07
C ARG A 271 23.18 27.14 -26.92
N GLN A 272 24.12 26.28 -27.32
CA GLN A 272 25.29 25.85 -26.55
C GLN A 272 26.40 26.92 -26.62
N GLU A 273 26.96 27.27 -25.47
CA GLU A 273 28.29 27.86 -25.33
C GLU A 273 29.15 26.90 -24.50
N ASP A 274 30.37 26.69 -24.98
CA ASP A 274 31.39 25.80 -24.42
C ASP A 274 32.06 26.40 -23.18
N SER A 275 32.37 25.55 -22.18
CA SER A 275 33.44 25.82 -21.23
C SER A 275 33.95 24.51 -20.61
N ASP A 276 35.24 24.28 -20.80
CA ASP A 276 36.07 23.18 -20.27
C ASP A 276 36.37 23.33 -18.75
N ASP A 277 36.95 22.24 -18.22
CA ASP A 277 37.83 22.13 -17.03
C ASP A 277 37.21 21.93 -15.62
N GLU A 278 37.35 20.70 -15.07
CA GLU A 278 38.29 20.33 -13.97
C GLU A 278 37.93 19.02 -13.23
N ASP A 279 38.99 18.34 -12.79
CA ASP A 279 39.08 17.03 -12.14
C ASP A 279 38.39 16.95 -10.75
N GLY A 280 37.70 15.84 -10.48
CA GLY A 280 37.09 15.52 -9.18
C GLY A 280 37.21 14.04 -8.77
N PRO A 281 37.33 13.73 -7.45
CA PRO A 281 37.76 12.43 -6.93
C PRO A 281 36.66 11.33 -7.00
N PRO A 282 36.99 10.04 -6.81
CA PRO A 282 36.16 8.93 -7.27
C PRO A 282 34.89 8.75 -6.43
N LYS A 283 33.73 8.90 -7.08
CA LYS A 283 32.41 8.58 -6.51
C LYS A 283 32.18 7.07 -6.47
N LYS A 284 31.67 6.59 -5.33
CA LYS A 284 31.35 5.17 -5.05
C LYS A 284 30.25 4.66 -5.98
N ARG A 285 30.46 3.46 -6.52
CA ARG A 285 29.55 2.73 -7.43
C ARG A 285 28.21 2.41 -6.75
N THR A 286 27.10 2.87 -7.32
CA THR A 286 25.75 2.35 -7.05
C THR A 286 25.51 1.11 -7.91
N ARG A 287 25.20 -0.01 -7.26
CA ARG A 287 24.87 -1.29 -7.88
C ARG A 287 23.40 -1.20 -8.35
N ALA A 288 23.14 -1.53 -9.62
CA ALA A 288 21.77 -1.57 -10.15
C ALA A 288 20.89 -2.50 -9.29
N SER A 289 19.73 -1.98 -8.87
CA SER A 289 18.76 -2.73 -8.08
C SER A 289 18.24 -3.91 -8.91
N ARG A 290 18.44 -5.12 -8.39
CA ARG A 290 17.89 -6.36 -8.94
C ARG A 290 16.71 -6.77 -8.09
N ASP A 291 15.70 -7.36 -8.70
CA ASP A 291 14.62 -8.02 -7.96
C ASP A 291 15.16 -9.23 -7.16
N PRO A 292 14.37 -9.84 -6.26
CA PRO A 292 14.79 -11.01 -5.48
C PRO A 292 15.15 -12.24 -6.34
N ALA A 293 14.72 -12.28 -7.61
CA ALA A 293 15.06 -13.32 -8.57
C ALA A 293 16.34 -13.01 -9.38
N GLY A 294 16.98 -11.85 -9.13
CA GLY A 294 18.20 -11.42 -9.79
C GLY A 294 17.98 -10.74 -11.14
N ASN A 295 16.74 -10.46 -11.53
CA ASN A 295 16.41 -9.75 -12.76
C ASN A 295 16.58 -8.24 -12.57
N PRO A 296 16.94 -7.49 -13.63
CA PRO A 296 16.96 -6.04 -13.59
C PRO A 296 15.53 -5.51 -13.33
N ALA A 297 15.40 -4.59 -12.37
CA ALA A 297 14.12 -3.92 -12.09
C ALA A 297 13.62 -3.14 -13.32
N TRP A 298 12.30 -2.92 -13.41
CA TRP A 298 11.72 -2.01 -14.40
C TRP A 298 12.12 -0.55 -14.11
N PRO A 299 12.21 0.32 -15.13
CA PRO A 299 12.44 1.74 -14.88
C PRO A 299 11.26 2.33 -14.09
N PRO A 300 11.50 3.19 -13.08
CA PRO A 300 10.44 3.72 -12.20
C PRO A 300 9.33 4.49 -12.91
N SER A 301 9.59 4.99 -14.13
CA SER A 301 8.65 5.75 -14.95
C SER A 301 7.73 4.87 -15.81
N TYR A 302 7.92 3.55 -15.86
CA TYR A 302 7.15 2.66 -16.71
C TYR A 302 5.95 2.05 -15.96
N PRO A 303 4.79 1.87 -16.61
CA PRO A 303 3.61 1.33 -15.94
C PRO A 303 3.91 -0.08 -15.41
N PRO A 304 3.64 -0.37 -14.12
CA PRO A 304 3.77 -1.72 -13.57
C PRO A 304 2.86 -2.72 -14.28
N GLU A 305 1.87 -2.21 -15.02
CA GLU A 305 0.90 -2.98 -15.78
C GLU A 305 1.52 -3.80 -16.92
N LEU A 306 2.69 -3.39 -17.43
CA LEU A 306 3.41 -4.11 -18.49
C LEU A 306 4.49 -5.04 -17.94
N ALA A 307 4.68 -5.03 -16.62
CA ALA A 307 5.75 -5.76 -15.95
C ALA A 307 5.49 -7.24 -15.81
N GLU A 308 4.21 -7.64 -15.78
CA GLU A 308 3.80 -9.02 -15.60
C GLU A 308 3.34 -9.65 -16.93
N PRO A 309 3.89 -10.83 -17.30
CA PRO A 309 3.46 -11.56 -18.50
C PRO A 309 1.95 -11.84 -18.54
N SER A 310 1.32 -12.08 -17.38
CA SER A 310 -0.13 -12.29 -17.23
C SER A 310 -0.96 -11.05 -17.57
N ARG A 311 -0.47 -9.84 -17.28
CA ARG A 311 -1.14 -8.59 -17.65
C ARG A 311 -1.00 -8.27 -19.14
N LEU A 312 0.12 -8.63 -19.77
CA LEU A 312 0.24 -8.55 -21.24
C LEU A 312 -0.77 -9.47 -21.92
N PHE A 313 -0.91 -10.70 -21.42
CA PHE A 313 -1.95 -11.63 -21.86
C PHE A 313 -3.36 -11.05 -21.72
N TRP A 314 -3.66 -10.39 -20.59
CA TRP A 314 -4.94 -9.69 -20.42
C TRP A 314 -5.15 -8.59 -21.48
N GLN A 315 -4.13 -7.75 -21.73
CA GLN A 315 -4.24 -6.68 -22.73
C GLN A 315 -4.48 -7.22 -24.15
N ASP A 316 -3.84 -8.32 -24.51
CA ASP A 316 -3.91 -8.85 -25.88
C ASP A 316 -5.19 -9.66 -26.13
N VAL A 317 -5.62 -10.47 -25.15
CA VAL A 317 -6.71 -11.45 -25.34
C VAL A 317 -7.99 -10.98 -24.68
N VAL A 318 -7.92 -10.61 -23.41
CA VAL A 318 -9.11 -10.40 -22.59
C VAL A 318 -9.71 -9.01 -22.84
N LYS A 319 -8.88 -7.98 -23.05
CA LYS A 319 -9.37 -6.65 -23.42
C LYS A 319 -10.02 -6.62 -24.81
N ALA A 320 -9.63 -7.54 -25.71
CA ALA A 320 -10.28 -7.71 -27.00
C ALA A 320 -11.67 -8.34 -26.87
N GLU A 321 -11.85 -9.26 -25.91
CA GLU A 321 -13.13 -9.92 -25.63
C GLU A 321 -14.05 -9.10 -24.72
N PHE A 322 -13.48 -8.29 -23.83
CA PHE A 322 -14.20 -7.49 -22.82
C PHE A 322 -13.69 -6.04 -22.81
N PRO A 323 -13.99 -5.22 -23.85
CA PRO A 323 -13.46 -3.87 -23.97
C PRO A 323 -13.91 -2.92 -22.86
N ASP A 324 -15.05 -3.19 -22.23
CA ASP A 324 -15.70 -2.31 -21.25
C ASP A 324 -15.41 -2.69 -19.79
N LYS A 325 -14.69 -3.78 -19.52
CA LYS A 325 -14.42 -4.25 -18.15
C LYS A 325 -13.05 -3.83 -17.66
N GLN A 326 -12.95 -3.46 -16.38
CA GLN A 326 -11.65 -3.20 -15.75
C GLN A 326 -10.95 -4.54 -15.44
N PHE A 327 -9.61 -4.51 -15.34
CA PHE A 327 -8.82 -5.72 -15.07
C PHE A 327 -9.28 -6.44 -13.78
N GLU A 328 -9.59 -5.69 -12.73
CA GLU A 328 -9.97 -6.27 -11.43
C GLU A 328 -11.29 -7.04 -11.51
N ASP A 329 -12.25 -6.61 -12.35
CA ASP A 329 -13.56 -7.27 -12.52
C ASP A 329 -13.45 -8.65 -13.20
N VAL A 330 -12.40 -8.84 -14.01
CA VAL A 330 -12.16 -10.08 -14.76
C VAL A 330 -10.95 -10.85 -14.26
N LYS A 331 -10.27 -10.36 -13.23
CA LYS A 331 -9.02 -10.93 -12.71
C LYS A 331 -9.09 -12.43 -12.38
N PRO A 332 -10.18 -12.98 -11.80
CA PRO A 332 -10.29 -14.42 -11.58
C PRO A 332 -10.28 -15.20 -12.91
N GLU A 333 -11.04 -14.74 -13.90
CA GLU A 333 -11.13 -15.37 -15.22
C GLU A 333 -9.80 -15.28 -15.99
N VAL A 334 -9.14 -14.12 -15.93
CA VAL A 334 -7.80 -13.90 -16.51
C VAL A 334 -6.79 -14.85 -15.89
N THR A 335 -6.80 -14.98 -14.57
CA THR A 335 -5.89 -15.84 -13.83
C THR A 335 -6.10 -17.30 -14.23
N GLN A 336 -7.36 -17.74 -14.32
CA GLN A 336 -7.70 -19.09 -14.75
C GLN A 336 -7.24 -19.38 -16.18
N ARG A 337 -7.50 -18.46 -17.11
CA ARG A 337 -7.10 -18.61 -18.52
C ARG A 337 -5.58 -18.57 -18.68
N TRP A 338 -4.89 -17.70 -17.94
CA TRP A 338 -3.43 -17.66 -17.90
C TRP A 338 -2.84 -19.00 -17.43
N GLN A 339 -3.39 -19.58 -16.36
CA GLN A 339 -2.98 -20.89 -15.86
C GLN A 339 -3.29 -22.04 -16.83
N ALA A 340 -4.29 -21.88 -17.69
CA ALA A 340 -4.65 -22.85 -18.72
C ALA A 340 -3.75 -22.80 -19.97
N LEU A 341 -2.97 -21.73 -20.16
CA LEU A 341 -1.98 -21.64 -21.23
C LEU A 341 -0.91 -22.72 -21.07
N SER A 342 -0.43 -23.24 -22.18
CA SER A 342 0.75 -24.11 -22.18
C SER A 342 2.00 -23.35 -21.70
N GLU A 343 2.98 -24.08 -21.17
CA GLU A 343 4.26 -23.48 -20.76
C GLU A 343 4.94 -22.71 -21.90
N ALA A 344 4.79 -23.17 -23.15
CA ALA A 344 5.33 -22.51 -24.32
C ALA A 344 4.68 -21.14 -24.59
N GLU A 345 3.36 -21.03 -24.39
CA GLU A 345 2.63 -19.77 -24.54
C GLU A 345 2.97 -18.79 -23.40
N GLN A 346 3.02 -19.28 -22.16
CA GLN A 346 3.46 -18.45 -21.02
C GLN A 346 4.88 -17.93 -21.22
N ALA A 347 5.80 -18.77 -21.74
CA ALA A 347 7.17 -18.38 -22.06
C ALA A 347 7.23 -17.32 -23.17
N ALA A 348 6.34 -17.38 -24.18
CA ALA A 348 6.27 -16.35 -25.23
C ALA A 348 5.85 -14.99 -24.65
N TYR A 349 4.88 -14.96 -23.74
CA TYR A 349 4.50 -13.72 -23.03
C TYR A 349 5.61 -13.21 -22.11
N ALA A 350 6.35 -14.10 -21.44
CA ALA A 350 7.50 -13.73 -20.63
C ALA A 350 8.62 -13.10 -21.49
N ALA A 351 8.96 -13.70 -22.63
CA ALA A 351 9.94 -13.14 -23.57
C ALA A 351 9.50 -11.77 -24.11
N ARG A 352 8.21 -11.59 -24.39
CA ARG A 352 7.66 -10.29 -24.81
C ARG A 352 7.72 -9.24 -23.70
N SER A 353 7.44 -9.61 -22.45
CA SER A 353 7.58 -8.71 -21.30
C SER A 353 9.04 -8.26 -21.12
N GLU A 354 10.00 -9.17 -21.24
CA GLU A 354 11.43 -8.82 -21.15
C GLU A 354 11.87 -7.90 -22.29
N LYS A 355 11.38 -8.13 -23.52
CA LYS A 355 11.63 -7.24 -24.66
C LYS A 355 11.09 -5.83 -24.41
N LEU A 356 9.88 -5.71 -23.88
CA LEU A 356 9.28 -4.43 -23.50
C LEU A 356 10.08 -3.75 -22.38
N ARG A 357 10.62 -4.52 -21.43
CA ARG A 357 11.50 -4.00 -20.39
C ARG A 357 12.79 -3.40 -20.96
N GLY A 358 13.40 -4.08 -21.93
CA GLY A 358 14.56 -3.56 -22.65
C GLY A 358 14.25 -2.22 -23.34
N GLN A 359 13.15 -2.16 -24.10
CA GLN A 359 12.71 -0.93 -24.77
C GLN A 359 12.38 0.21 -23.81
N ALA A 360 11.81 -0.12 -22.65
CA ALA A 360 11.53 0.86 -21.60
C ALA A 360 12.81 1.49 -21.05
N TRP A 361 13.84 0.67 -20.81
CA TRP A 361 15.16 1.16 -20.38
C TRP A 361 15.84 2.00 -21.46
N ASP A 362 15.78 1.57 -22.72
CA ASP A 362 16.34 2.34 -23.85
C ASP A 362 15.67 3.73 -23.95
N GLN A 363 14.35 3.84 -23.75
CA GLN A 363 13.64 5.11 -23.71
C GLN A 363 14.05 6.01 -22.54
N VAL A 364 14.26 5.44 -21.36
CA VAL A 364 14.75 6.21 -20.20
C VAL A 364 16.16 6.73 -20.45
N GLU A 365 17.03 5.89 -21.02
CA GLU A 365 18.39 6.30 -21.43
C GLU A 365 18.33 7.42 -22.48
N GLU A 366 17.41 7.35 -23.46
CA GLU A 366 17.20 8.41 -24.45
C GLU A 366 16.69 9.72 -23.83
N ILE A 367 15.72 9.66 -22.92
CA ILE A 367 15.19 10.84 -22.20
C ILE A 367 16.29 11.47 -21.34
N ASP A 368 17.08 10.68 -20.62
CA ASP A 368 18.19 11.19 -19.82
C ASP A 368 19.26 11.85 -20.70
N ALA A 369 19.53 11.29 -21.89
CA ALA A 369 20.42 11.89 -22.88
C ALA A 369 19.89 13.24 -23.39
N GLN A 370 18.60 13.33 -23.75
CA GLN A 370 17.97 14.57 -24.22
C GLN A 370 17.95 15.67 -23.15
N LEU A 371 17.85 15.29 -21.87
CA LEU A 371 17.83 16.22 -20.74
C LEU A 371 19.22 16.61 -20.24
N GLY A 372 20.29 16.19 -20.94
CA GLY A 372 21.67 16.49 -20.53
C GLY A 372 22.07 15.81 -19.22
N ARG A 373 21.34 14.77 -18.79
CA ARG A 373 21.61 13.98 -17.58
C ARG A 373 22.50 12.77 -17.86
N GLY A 374 23.34 12.84 -18.90
CA GLY A 374 24.10 11.73 -19.51
C GLY A 374 25.21 11.06 -18.68
N GLU A 375 25.18 11.15 -17.35
CA GLU A 375 26.11 10.44 -16.47
C GLU A 375 25.39 9.42 -15.54
N THR A 376 24.45 8.63 -16.07
CA THR A 376 23.88 7.49 -15.33
C THR A 376 24.39 6.14 -15.83
N ALA A 377 24.69 5.30 -14.82
CA ALA A 377 25.13 3.90 -14.69
C ALA A 377 25.59 3.02 -15.88
N ARG A 378 25.20 3.25 -17.13
CA ARG A 378 25.55 2.38 -18.28
C ARG A 378 26.52 3.01 -19.29
N GLY A 379 26.71 4.34 -19.24
CA GLY A 379 27.51 5.07 -20.22
C GLY A 379 29.04 4.96 -20.07
N LYS A 380 29.58 4.49 -18.94
CA LYS A 380 31.04 4.29 -18.79
C LYS A 380 31.44 2.89 -19.26
N LYS A 381 31.90 2.84 -20.51
CA LYS A 381 32.51 1.72 -21.28
C LYS A 381 31.55 0.69 -21.91
N ARG A 382 31.03 1.02 -23.09
CA ARG A 382 31.09 0.07 -24.22
C ARG A 382 32.56 -0.02 -24.65
N VAL A 383 33.31 -0.88 -23.98
CA VAL A 383 34.50 -1.49 -24.58
C VAL A 383 33.97 -2.66 -25.37
N ASP A 384 34.28 -2.72 -26.66
CA ASP A 384 34.05 -3.88 -27.52
C ASP A 384 34.63 -5.13 -26.83
N LEU A 385 33.77 -5.88 -26.16
CA LEU A 385 34.09 -7.17 -25.58
C LEU A 385 33.70 -8.23 -26.62
N PRO A 386 34.66 -8.91 -27.24
CA PRO A 386 34.35 -10.05 -28.10
C PRO A 386 33.72 -11.15 -27.22
N GLY A 387 32.54 -11.64 -27.60
CA GLY A 387 31.86 -12.75 -26.92
C GLY A 387 30.44 -12.49 -26.43
N PHE A 388 29.86 -11.30 -26.63
CA PHE A 388 28.44 -11.07 -26.30
C PHE A 388 27.50 -11.88 -27.21
N ASP A 389 27.80 -11.95 -28.51
CA ASP A 389 27.07 -12.81 -29.45
C ASP A 389 27.24 -14.30 -29.13
N GLU A 390 28.41 -14.69 -28.61
CA GLU A 390 28.68 -16.05 -28.15
C GLU A 390 27.92 -16.38 -26.86
N PHE A 391 27.71 -15.39 -25.98
CA PHE A 391 26.86 -15.52 -24.78
C PHE A 391 25.39 -15.65 -25.13
N MET A 392 24.87 -14.85 -26.07
CA MET A 392 23.49 -14.94 -26.53
C MET A 392 23.22 -16.26 -27.26
N ALA A 393 24.15 -16.71 -28.11
CA ALA A 393 24.08 -18.02 -28.75
C ALA A 393 24.10 -19.18 -27.74
N ARG A 394 24.87 -19.04 -26.64
CA ARG A 394 24.91 -20.05 -25.57
C ARG A 394 23.61 -20.13 -24.77
N GLN A 395 22.94 -19.00 -24.53
CA GLN A 395 21.62 -18.98 -23.89
C GLN A 395 20.54 -19.59 -24.77
N GLU A 396 20.60 -19.35 -26.08
CA GLU A 396 19.67 -19.94 -27.05
C GLU A 396 19.86 -21.47 -27.15
N GLN A 397 21.10 -21.94 -27.19
CA GLN A 397 21.44 -23.38 -27.17
C GLN A 397 21.00 -24.07 -25.85
N GLU A 398 21.14 -23.39 -24.71
CA GLU A 398 20.75 -23.93 -23.40
C GLU A 398 19.22 -24.06 -23.26
N LEU A 399 18.46 -23.17 -23.91
CA LEU A 399 17.00 -23.25 -24.02
C LEU A 399 16.55 -24.39 -24.95
N GLU A 400 17.21 -24.58 -26.10
CA GLU A 400 16.96 -25.72 -26.98
C GLU A 400 17.26 -27.06 -26.30
N ASP A 401 18.35 -27.17 -25.55
CA ASP A 401 18.70 -28.36 -24.79
C ASP A 401 17.73 -28.65 -23.64
N ARG A 402 17.12 -27.61 -23.06
CA ARG A 402 16.09 -27.74 -22.02
C ARG A 402 14.76 -28.20 -22.62
N ALA A 403 14.39 -27.68 -23.80
CA ALA A 403 13.22 -28.14 -24.56
C ALA A 403 13.40 -29.57 -25.10
N ALA A 404 14.63 -29.96 -25.47
CA ALA A 404 14.94 -31.33 -25.89
C ALA A 404 14.85 -32.34 -24.73
N ARG A 405 15.17 -31.90 -23.50
CA ARG A 405 15.04 -32.73 -22.28
C ARG A 405 13.59 -32.96 -21.87
N SER A 406 12.69 -31.98 -22.05
CA SER A 406 11.26 -32.17 -21.76
C SER A 406 10.57 -33.16 -22.72
N ARG A 407 11.08 -33.31 -23.95
CA ARG A 407 10.59 -34.29 -24.95
C ARG A 407 10.96 -35.74 -24.65
N ARG A 408 11.88 -36.01 -23.70
CA ARG A 408 12.26 -37.38 -23.29
C ARG A 408 11.57 -37.79 -21.99
N GLY A 409 10.27 -38.07 -22.09
CA GLY A 409 9.51 -39.00 -21.23
C GLY A 409 9.61 -38.81 -19.71
N GLY A 410 8.62 -38.13 -19.12
CA GLY A 410 8.42 -38.07 -17.67
C GLY A 410 8.06 -39.42 -17.04
N ARG A 411 8.48 -39.60 -15.77
CA ARG A 411 8.28 -40.81 -14.95
C ARG A 411 6.79 -41.11 -14.67
N PRO A 412 6.41 -42.39 -14.47
CA PRO A 412 5.01 -42.78 -14.23
C PRO A 412 4.53 -42.38 -12.84
N ARG A 413 3.29 -41.88 -12.77
CA ARG A 413 2.57 -41.61 -11.51
C ARG A 413 2.12 -42.93 -10.87
N GLY A 414 2.24 -43.01 -9.54
CA GLY A 414 1.75 -44.12 -8.71
C GLY A 414 0.22 -44.18 -8.60
N PRO A 415 -0.32 -45.23 -7.97
CA PRO A 415 -1.73 -45.62 -8.08
C PRO A 415 -2.68 -44.75 -7.24
N PRO A 416 -3.99 -44.69 -7.60
CA PRO A 416 -4.93 -43.76 -7.00
C PRO A 416 -5.45 -44.24 -5.64
N ARG A 417 -5.65 -43.31 -4.70
CA ARG A 417 -6.41 -43.54 -3.46
C ARG A 417 -7.73 -42.77 -3.48
N ARG A 418 -8.79 -43.57 -3.30
CA ARG A 418 -10.18 -43.33 -2.89
C ARG A 418 -10.69 -41.88 -2.81
N GLU A 419 -11.70 -41.64 -3.65
CA GLU A 419 -12.52 -40.45 -3.80
C GLU A 419 -13.43 -40.17 -2.60
N THR A 420 -13.40 -38.94 -2.09
CA THR A 420 -14.53 -37.97 -2.07
C THR A 420 -14.02 -36.63 -1.53
N ARG A 421 -13.73 -35.65 -2.40
CA ARG A 421 -13.52 -34.20 -2.12
C ARG A 421 -13.87 -33.37 -3.37
N HIS A 422 -14.30 -32.12 -3.17
CA HIS A 422 -14.65 -31.14 -4.21
C HIS A 422 -13.47 -30.71 -5.11
N ARG A 423 -13.83 -29.99 -6.18
CA ARG A 423 -13.21 -29.95 -7.52
C ARG A 423 -11.79 -29.37 -7.65
N ASP A 424 -11.26 -28.57 -6.71
CA ASP A 424 -10.07 -27.73 -7.02
C ASP A 424 -8.83 -27.91 -6.11
N GLY A 425 -8.79 -28.91 -5.22
CA GLY A 425 -7.51 -29.44 -4.68
C GLY A 425 -6.58 -28.51 -3.88
N GLN A 426 -6.92 -27.25 -3.60
CA GLN A 426 -6.20 -26.37 -2.67
C GLN A 426 -7.13 -25.89 -1.55
N MET A 427 -6.73 -26.13 -0.30
CA MET A 427 -7.47 -25.68 0.88
C MET A 427 -7.21 -24.18 1.09
N ALA A 428 -8.24 -23.35 0.85
CA ALA A 428 -8.22 -21.95 1.23
C ALA A 428 -8.35 -21.82 2.74
N TRP A 429 -7.39 -21.16 3.37
CA TRP A 429 -7.32 -20.99 4.82
C TRP A 429 -8.38 -20.02 5.35
N PRO A 430 -8.89 -20.21 6.59
CA PRO A 430 -9.52 -19.13 7.31
C PRO A 430 -8.52 -17.98 7.44
N MET A 431 -8.89 -16.77 7.01
CA MET A 431 -8.00 -15.59 6.86
C MET A 431 -7.22 -15.15 8.11
N HIS A 432 -7.37 -15.82 9.25
CA HIS A 432 -6.79 -15.44 10.53
C HIS A 432 -5.78 -16.46 11.10
N VAL A 433 -5.53 -17.58 10.40
CA VAL A 433 -4.47 -18.53 10.79
C VAL A 433 -3.16 -18.08 10.16
N ASN A 434 -2.12 -17.87 10.98
CA ASN A 434 -0.85 -17.35 10.52
C ASN A 434 -0.09 -18.40 9.67
N ALA A 435 -0.37 -18.42 8.37
CA ALA A 435 0.10 -19.42 7.42
C ALA A 435 1.64 -19.52 7.34
N GLY A 436 2.37 -18.48 7.79
CA GLY A 436 3.82 -18.48 7.83
C GLY A 436 4.41 -19.44 8.86
N ARG A 437 3.82 -19.54 10.05
CA ARG A 437 4.36 -20.33 11.17
C ARG A 437 4.18 -21.83 11.00
N PHE A 438 3.13 -22.24 10.31
CA PHE A 438 2.86 -23.64 10.01
C PHE A 438 3.61 -24.17 8.79
N LYS A 439 4.47 -23.37 8.14
CA LYS A 439 5.34 -23.89 7.07
C LYS A 439 6.48 -24.71 7.67
N PRO A 440 7.05 -25.67 6.91
CA PRO A 440 8.19 -26.48 7.37
C PRO A 440 9.35 -25.64 7.93
N LEU A 441 9.66 -24.51 7.27
CA LEU A 441 10.70 -23.58 7.71
C LEU A 441 10.36 -22.88 9.05
N GLY A 442 9.09 -22.58 9.30
CA GLY A 442 8.63 -21.99 10.57
C GLY A 442 8.77 -22.97 11.73
N LEU A 443 8.44 -24.24 11.51
CA LEU A 443 8.64 -25.31 12.51
C LEU A 443 10.12 -25.58 12.79
N PHE A 444 10.96 -25.56 11.76
CA PHE A 444 12.40 -25.67 11.92
C PHE A 444 12.98 -24.52 12.75
N TRP A 445 12.49 -23.29 12.52
CA TRP A 445 12.88 -22.12 13.31
C TRP A 445 12.48 -22.26 14.79
N ASP A 446 11.26 -22.70 15.07
CA ASP A 446 10.80 -22.93 16.45
C ASP A 446 11.65 -24.01 17.15
N ASP A 447 12.04 -25.08 16.46
CA ASP A 447 12.93 -26.11 17.01
C ASP A 447 14.37 -25.57 17.22
N GLN A 448 14.89 -24.71 16.34
CA GLN A 448 16.18 -24.05 16.52
C GLN A 448 16.19 -23.10 17.72
N LYS A 449 15.10 -22.37 17.97
CA LYS A 449 14.93 -21.55 19.18
C LYS A 449 15.01 -22.40 20.43
N ALA A 450 14.29 -23.53 20.44
CA ALA A 450 14.27 -24.45 21.58
C ALA A 450 15.65 -25.05 21.89
N GLN A 451 16.47 -25.28 20.86
CA GLN A 451 17.83 -25.82 21.00
C GLN A 451 18.87 -24.78 21.45
N HIS A 452 18.57 -23.49 21.30
CA HIS A 452 19.49 -22.39 21.65
C HIS A 452 18.83 -21.37 22.60
N PRO A 453 18.39 -21.79 23.80
CA PRO A 453 17.81 -20.89 24.80
C PRO A 453 18.91 -19.93 25.29
N GLY A 454 18.93 -18.71 24.75
CA GLY A 454 19.93 -17.69 25.06
C GLY A 454 20.45 -16.91 23.86
N GLN A 455 20.17 -17.35 22.63
CA GLN A 455 20.27 -16.48 21.46
C GLN A 455 18.95 -15.74 21.27
N GLU A 456 18.98 -14.41 21.17
CA GLU A 456 17.82 -13.57 20.86
C GLU A 456 17.37 -13.79 19.40
N LEU A 457 16.79 -14.96 19.15
CA LEU A 457 16.12 -15.28 17.91
C LEU A 457 14.71 -14.69 18.03
N GLY A 458 14.49 -13.51 17.43
CA GLY A 458 13.22 -12.78 17.47
C GLY A 458 12.02 -13.60 17.00
N ASP A 459 10.80 -13.23 17.38
CA ASP A 459 9.59 -13.88 16.88
C ASP A 459 9.38 -13.58 15.40
N VAL A 460 9.24 -14.65 14.62
CA VAL A 460 9.09 -14.58 13.17
C VAL A 460 7.63 -14.81 12.84
N TRP A 461 6.98 -13.75 12.38
CA TRP A 461 5.54 -13.76 12.08
C TRP A 461 5.25 -14.12 10.63
N LYS A 462 6.20 -13.87 9.71
CA LYS A 462 6.13 -14.28 8.30
C LYS A 462 7.37 -15.08 7.91
N VAL A 463 7.22 -15.97 6.94
CA VAL A 463 8.34 -16.77 6.39
C VAL A 463 9.48 -15.89 5.86
N ASP A 464 9.14 -14.67 5.43
CA ASP A 464 10.10 -13.70 4.92
C ASP A 464 10.95 -13.05 6.02
N ASP A 465 10.54 -13.13 7.30
CA ASP A 465 11.31 -12.60 8.43
C ASP A 465 12.29 -13.64 9.01
N VAL A 466 12.33 -14.88 8.47
CA VAL A 466 13.30 -15.90 8.88
C VAL A 466 14.69 -15.47 8.41
N PRO A 467 15.69 -15.34 9.32
CA PRO A 467 17.05 -14.97 8.93
C PRO A 467 17.62 -15.89 7.86
N ASP A 468 18.34 -15.33 6.88
CA ASP A 468 18.94 -16.07 5.75
C ASP A 468 19.82 -17.25 6.19
N GLU A 469 20.46 -17.12 7.35
CA GLU A 469 21.29 -18.19 7.92
C GLU A 469 20.46 -19.42 8.31
N VAL A 470 19.25 -19.23 8.85
CA VAL A 470 18.34 -20.33 9.19
C VAL A 470 17.75 -20.93 7.93
N ARG A 471 17.41 -20.10 6.94
CA ARG A 471 16.98 -20.57 5.63
C ARG A 471 18.05 -21.47 4.98
N ARG A 472 19.31 -21.04 5.00
CA ARG A 472 20.45 -21.84 4.53
C ARG A 472 20.63 -23.15 5.29
N ARG A 473 20.47 -23.15 6.62
CA ARG A 473 20.52 -24.38 7.43
C ARG A 473 19.37 -25.34 7.10
N PHE A 474 18.16 -24.82 6.90
CA PHE A 474 17.01 -25.61 6.48
C PHE A 474 17.21 -26.21 5.08
N GLU A 475 17.78 -25.46 4.14
CA GLU A 475 18.12 -25.95 2.80
C GLU A 475 19.25 -26.99 2.82
N ALA A 476 20.15 -26.91 3.79
CA ALA A 476 21.23 -27.87 4.00
C ALA A 476 20.80 -29.17 4.68
N LEU A 477 19.56 -29.26 5.19
CA LEU A 477 19.01 -30.50 5.73
C LEU A 477 18.92 -31.58 4.64
N GLY A 478 19.11 -32.84 5.04
CA GLY A 478 18.85 -33.98 4.17
C GLY A 478 17.39 -33.99 3.69
N GLU A 479 17.12 -34.69 2.57
CA GLU A 479 15.74 -34.85 2.08
C GLU A 479 14.83 -35.51 3.13
N GLU A 480 15.37 -36.45 3.91
CA GLU A 480 14.63 -37.15 4.98
C GLU A 480 14.20 -36.20 6.11
N ASP A 481 15.11 -35.35 6.59
CA ASP A 481 14.80 -34.36 7.64
C ASP A 481 13.81 -33.31 7.15
N ARG A 482 13.96 -32.82 5.91
CA ARG A 482 13.00 -31.87 5.32
C ARG A 482 11.61 -32.50 5.17
N ALA A 483 11.53 -33.75 4.72
CA ALA A 483 10.28 -34.49 4.63
C ALA A 483 9.62 -34.67 6.01
N ALA A 484 10.41 -34.81 7.08
CA ALA A 484 9.87 -34.87 8.44
C ALA A 484 9.22 -33.54 8.87
N TYR A 485 9.84 -32.39 8.56
CA TYR A 485 9.23 -31.08 8.82
C TYR A 485 8.00 -30.80 7.94
N GLU A 486 7.99 -31.28 6.70
CA GLU A 486 6.81 -31.24 5.83
C GLU A 486 5.65 -32.08 6.37
N ALA A 487 5.92 -33.29 6.84
CA ALA A 487 4.92 -34.14 7.45
C ALA A 487 4.36 -33.54 8.76
N ARG A 488 5.23 -32.96 9.61
CA ARG A 488 4.82 -32.28 10.84
C ARG A 488 4.00 -31.02 10.53
N SER A 489 4.41 -30.25 9.53
CA SER A 489 3.66 -29.10 9.01
C SER A 489 2.27 -29.52 8.58
N GLU A 490 2.15 -30.51 7.68
CA GLU A 490 0.87 -30.99 7.18
C GLU A 490 -0.03 -31.52 8.30
N LYS A 491 0.53 -32.26 9.26
CA LYS A 491 -0.22 -32.73 10.43
C LYS A 491 -0.82 -31.59 11.24
N LEU A 492 -0.03 -30.56 11.56
CA LEU A 492 -0.52 -29.39 12.29
C LEU A 492 -1.56 -28.60 11.49
N ARG A 493 -1.41 -28.52 10.16
CA ARG A 493 -2.42 -27.91 9.30
C ARG A 493 -3.75 -28.67 9.39
N GLN A 494 -3.71 -29.99 9.35
CA GLN A 494 -4.90 -30.82 9.45
C GLN A 494 -5.55 -30.71 10.84
N GLU A 495 -4.77 -30.69 11.93
CA GLU A 495 -5.29 -30.51 13.29
C GLU A 495 -6.02 -29.17 13.45
N VAL A 496 -5.41 -28.06 13.00
CA VAL A 496 -6.04 -26.73 13.04
C VAL A 496 -7.30 -26.68 12.18
N TRP A 497 -7.31 -27.39 11.06
CA TRP A 497 -8.50 -27.49 10.21
C TRP A 497 -9.62 -28.27 10.89
N ASP A 498 -9.31 -29.41 11.50
CA ASP A 498 -10.27 -30.23 12.24
C ASP A 498 -10.87 -29.44 13.43
N GLU A 499 -10.06 -28.64 14.12
CA GLU A 499 -10.51 -27.70 15.17
C GLU A 499 -11.45 -26.62 14.63
N TRP A 500 -11.16 -26.07 13.46
CA TRP A 500 -12.01 -25.08 12.81
C TRP A 500 -13.35 -25.68 12.36
N GLU A 501 -13.33 -26.86 11.74
CA GLU A 501 -14.56 -27.58 11.37
C GLU A 501 -15.42 -27.93 12.58
N GLU A 502 -14.81 -28.29 13.72
CA GLU A 502 -15.57 -28.50 14.96
C GLU A 502 -16.11 -27.17 15.51
N TYR A 503 -15.35 -26.08 15.44
CA TYR A 503 -15.84 -24.76 15.83
C TYR A 503 -17.06 -24.34 15.01
N GLU A 504 -17.02 -24.48 13.67
CA GLU A 504 -18.15 -24.20 12.80
C GLU A 504 -19.36 -25.09 13.10
N ARG A 505 -19.12 -26.40 13.32
CA ARG A 505 -20.17 -27.33 13.72
C ARG A 505 -20.83 -26.94 15.05
N ARG A 506 -20.07 -26.43 16.02
CA ARG A 506 -20.60 -25.98 17.31
C ARG A 506 -21.35 -24.65 17.20
N GLN A 507 -20.84 -23.72 16.40
CA GLN A 507 -21.54 -22.46 16.07
C GLN A 507 -22.89 -22.75 15.40
N ALA A 508 -22.93 -23.68 14.45
CA ALA A 508 -24.18 -24.11 13.80
C ALA A 508 -25.19 -24.74 14.77
N ARG A 509 -24.74 -25.32 15.89
CA ARG A 509 -25.60 -25.85 16.96
C ARG A 509 -26.07 -24.77 17.95
N GLY A 510 -25.68 -23.51 17.77
CA GLY A 510 -25.98 -22.42 18.70
C GLY A 510 -25.23 -22.53 20.04
N GLU A 511 -24.15 -23.32 20.09
CA GLU A 511 -23.31 -23.37 21.28
C GLU A 511 -22.49 -22.08 21.38
N ALA A 512 -22.47 -21.47 22.57
CA ALA A 512 -21.55 -20.38 22.87
C ALA A 512 -20.11 -20.94 22.90
N VAL A 513 -19.42 -20.86 21.76
CA VAL A 513 -18.03 -21.31 21.65
C VAL A 513 -17.15 -20.11 21.44
N ASN A 514 -16.17 -19.96 22.32
CA ASN A 514 -15.07 -19.03 22.09
C ASN A 514 -14.37 -19.47 20.80
N ARG A 515 -14.25 -18.54 19.84
CA ARG A 515 -13.42 -18.72 18.65
C ARG A 515 -12.08 -19.30 19.08
N PRO A 516 -11.52 -20.33 18.39
CA PRO A 516 -10.23 -20.91 18.75
C PRO A 516 -9.23 -19.77 18.93
N GLN A 517 -8.96 -19.41 20.19
CA GLN A 517 -7.95 -18.43 20.51
C GLN A 517 -6.62 -19.13 20.29
N ARG A 518 -5.64 -18.37 19.80
CA ARG A 518 -4.24 -18.79 19.61
C ARG A 518 -3.69 -19.44 20.88
N GLN A 519 -3.98 -20.71 21.14
CA GLN A 519 -3.34 -21.43 22.22
C GLN A 519 -2.08 -22.06 21.64
N HIS A 520 -0.97 -21.46 22.01
CA HIS A 520 0.36 -22.00 21.82
C HIS A 520 0.47 -23.32 22.61
N PRO A 521 1.06 -24.39 22.05
CA PRO A 521 1.89 -25.28 22.84
C PRO A 521 3.15 -24.58 23.33
#